data_AF-A0A2V1E4G5-F1
#
_entry.id   AF-A0A2V1E4G5-F1
#
_cell.length_a   1.000
_cell.length_b   1.000
_cell.length_c   1.000
_cell.angle_alpha   90.00
_cell.angle_beta   90.00
_cell.angle_gamma   90.00
#
_symmetry.space_group_name_H-M   'P 1'
#
loop_
_entity.id
_entity.type
_entity.pdbx_description
1 polymer ?
#
loop_
_entity_poly.entity_id
_entity_poly.type
_entity_poly.pdbx_seq_one_letter_code
_entity_poly.pdbx_strand_id
1 'polypeptide(L)'
;MQEPTDIPSFAATQLTLLDAELKAELSETNALLSSHTPTALARAGLAILNLNVSSIRTGLGGKTVVELGLDPAVVTKGDKADIPEHGIRVGDIVALQDQPAGSAKKTEKRELAIKGVEGVVLRVKREAIEIILDKEDADVPSAGKLWLVKLANDVTYKRMNQTMSRLQKLEDREYTPFMRVLFGQDSPSPLPSDLNDPSHPLHKLEWNDPSLNHSQKEAVKFALASREIALIHGPPGTGKTHTLIELILQLLKQKLRLLVCGPSNISVDNIVERLAAHKVPMIRLGHPARLLPSVLNHSLDVLTKTSDAAALVQDVRKEMDDKQSSIRKTRNARERRQIYADLKELRKEYREREKGCVDNLVQGSKVVLATLHGAGGFHVKGQEFDVVIVDEASQALEAQCWVPLLWVKASKLVLAGDHLQLPPTIKSLNSKQTKPSQKNKKDAKVSNGEDSRAETPVKPAASSTTLETTLFDRLLALHGPSIKRMLTTQYRMHEAIMRFPSNELYESKLIAADFVKDRLLKDMPYEVEDTDDTREPIVFFDTQGGDFAEKTEEEEIKKGGKGMSLGDSKSNEAEAALVTMHVNNLAKAGVKAEDIAVVTPYNAQVRGTAMHDIVFA
;
A
#
# COMPACT_ATOMS: atom_id res chain seq x y z
N MET A 1 -28.99 -14.73 3.82
CA MET A 1 -28.61 -13.33 3.52
C MET A 1 -28.43 -12.62 4.85
N GLN A 2 -27.29 -11.96 5.02
CA GLN A 2 -26.97 -11.21 6.23
C GLN A 2 -27.90 -9.97 6.34
N GLU A 3 -28.20 -9.50 7.55
CA GLU A 3 -29.07 -8.33 7.73
C GLU A 3 -28.44 -7.05 7.12
N PRO A 4 -29.26 -6.11 6.63
CA PRO A 4 -28.78 -4.82 6.15
C PRO A 4 -27.90 -4.13 7.20
N THR A 5 -26.77 -3.58 6.74
CA THR A 5 -25.82 -2.92 7.60
C THR A 5 -26.22 -1.46 7.82
N ASP A 6 -26.45 -1.06 9.07
CA ASP A 6 -26.69 0.33 9.43
C ASP A 6 -25.42 1.18 9.21
N ILE A 7 -25.52 2.26 8.43
CA ILE A 7 -24.37 3.04 7.98
C ILE A 7 -23.66 3.75 9.14
N PRO A 8 -24.36 4.49 10.04
CA PRO A 8 -23.73 5.10 11.20
C PRO A 8 -23.08 4.09 12.14
N SER A 9 -23.73 2.95 12.40
CA SER A 9 -23.19 1.89 13.26
C SER A 9 -21.95 1.23 12.65
N PHE A 10 -21.96 0.98 11.34
CA PHE A 10 -20.79 0.49 10.62
C PHE A 10 -19.62 1.46 10.73
N ALA A 11 -19.85 2.74 10.46
CA ALA A 11 -18.82 3.76 10.52
C ALA A 11 -18.23 3.92 11.93
N ALA A 12 -19.07 3.90 12.97
CA ALA A 12 -18.63 3.94 14.36
C ALA A 12 -17.77 2.72 14.75
N THR A 13 -18.16 1.54 14.27
CA THR A 13 -17.42 0.29 14.49
C THR A 13 -16.05 0.36 13.82
N GLN A 14 -15.99 0.78 12.55
CA GLN A 14 -14.73 0.95 11.82
C GLN A 14 -13.81 1.97 12.49
N LEU A 15 -14.33 3.11 12.97
CA LEU A 15 -13.52 4.10 13.71
C LEU A 15 -12.89 3.50 14.96
N THR A 16 -13.64 2.70 15.71
CA THR A 16 -13.14 2.04 16.94
C THR A 16 -12.04 1.03 16.62
N LEU A 17 -12.25 0.21 15.58
CA LEU A 17 -11.28 -0.78 15.15
C LEU A 17 -9.99 -0.14 14.61
N LEU A 18 -10.11 0.92 13.79
CA LEU A 18 -8.97 1.66 13.26
C LEU A 18 -8.16 2.35 14.36
N ASP A 19 -8.81 2.87 15.40
CA ASP A 19 -8.12 3.43 16.57
C ASP A 19 -7.36 2.36 17.36
N ALA A 20 -7.94 1.16 17.54
CA ALA A 20 -7.25 0.03 18.16
C ALA A 20 -6.01 -0.41 17.36
N GLU A 21 -6.14 -0.47 16.03
CA GLU A 21 -5.05 -0.80 15.12
C GLU A 21 -3.93 0.24 15.15
N LEU A 22 -4.27 1.54 15.04
CA LEU A 22 -3.32 2.63 15.15
C LEU A 22 -2.59 2.62 16.51
N LYS A 23 -3.30 2.35 17.61
CA LYS A 23 -2.69 2.22 18.94
C LYS A 23 -1.72 1.05 19.02
N ALA A 24 -2.05 -0.09 18.42
CA ALA A 24 -1.15 -1.24 18.36
C ALA A 24 0.13 -0.91 17.57
N GLU A 25 0.00 -0.29 16.39
CA GLU A 25 1.13 0.11 15.55
C GLU A 25 2.01 1.19 16.22
N LEU A 26 1.38 2.18 16.87
CA LEU A 26 2.10 3.21 17.64
C LEU A 26 2.79 2.61 18.87
N SER A 27 2.16 1.67 19.56
CA SER A 27 2.77 1.00 20.72
C SER A 27 4.03 0.23 20.32
N GLU A 28 3.95 -0.56 19.26
CA GLU A 28 5.08 -1.30 18.69
C GLU A 28 6.20 -0.34 18.26
N THR A 29 5.88 0.69 17.50
CA THR A 29 6.85 1.68 17.01
C THR A 29 7.49 2.46 18.17
N ASN A 30 6.71 2.91 19.15
CA ASN A 30 7.22 3.65 20.31
C ASN A 30 8.06 2.75 21.24
N ALA A 31 7.70 1.48 21.39
CA ALA A 31 8.52 0.52 22.13
C ALA A 31 9.89 0.39 21.47
N LEU A 32 9.95 0.26 20.14
CA LEU A 32 11.21 0.22 19.38
C LEU A 32 12.01 1.51 19.56
N LEU A 33 11.39 2.68 19.36
CA LEU A 33 12.07 3.98 19.43
C LEU A 33 12.56 4.36 20.84
N SER A 34 11.84 3.97 21.89
CA SER A 34 12.16 4.38 23.26
C SER A 34 13.17 3.47 23.99
N SER A 35 13.31 2.23 23.55
CA SER A 35 14.17 1.22 24.19
C SER A 35 15.54 1.05 23.53
N HIS A 36 15.72 1.54 22.30
CA HIS A 36 16.94 1.32 21.51
C HIS A 36 17.83 2.57 21.42
N THR A 37 19.15 2.35 21.38
CA THR A 37 20.13 3.40 21.04
C THR A 37 20.02 3.75 19.55
N PRO A 38 20.48 4.94 19.10
CA PRO A 38 20.49 5.27 17.67
C PRO A 38 21.17 4.20 16.80
N THR A 39 22.27 3.62 17.29
CA THR A 39 22.98 2.51 16.62
C THR A 39 22.14 1.24 16.54
N ALA A 40 21.38 0.90 17.58
CA ALA A 40 20.51 -0.26 17.57
C ALA A 40 19.32 -0.09 16.60
N LEU A 41 18.73 1.11 16.55
CA LEU A 41 17.70 1.44 15.56
C LEU A 41 18.23 1.36 14.12
N ALA A 42 19.47 1.81 13.89
CA ALA A 42 20.12 1.70 12.59
C ALA A 42 20.36 0.25 12.18
N ARG A 43 20.85 -0.60 13.10
CA ARG A 43 21.00 -2.05 12.85
C ARG A 43 19.67 -2.75 12.59
N ALA A 44 18.60 -2.31 13.23
CA ALA A 44 17.25 -2.79 12.95
C ALA A 44 16.67 -2.24 11.63
N GLY A 45 17.40 -1.39 10.90
CA GLY A 45 16.96 -0.77 9.65
C GLY A 45 15.91 0.33 9.83
N LEU A 46 15.65 0.79 11.05
CA LEU A 46 14.63 1.79 11.37
C LEU A 46 15.16 3.23 11.41
N ALA A 47 16.48 3.40 11.37
CA ALA A 47 17.11 4.72 11.37
C ALA A 47 18.36 4.75 10.48
N ILE A 48 18.74 5.95 10.04
CA ILE A 48 19.98 6.21 9.30
C ILE A 48 20.70 7.34 10.01
N LEU A 49 21.98 7.14 10.31
CA LEU A 49 22.79 8.02 11.15
C LEU A 49 23.75 8.85 10.30
N ASN A 50 24.33 9.90 10.91
CA ASN A 50 25.39 10.72 10.34
C ASN A 50 25.03 11.34 8.99
N LEU A 51 23.83 11.90 8.87
CA LEU A 51 23.37 12.57 7.66
C LEU A 51 23.66 14.08 7.69
N ASN A 52 23.74 14.68 6.51
CA ASN A 52 23.79 16.13 6.32
C ASN A 52 22.91 16.54 5.13
N VAL A 53 22.40 17.78 5.15
CA VAL A 53 21.57 18.34 4.08
C VAL A 53 22.44 18.68 2.87
N SER A 54 22.28 17.92 1.80
CA SER A 54 22.96 18.15 0.52
C SER A 54 22.27 19.25 -0.29
N SER A 55 20.95 19.18 -0.45
CA SER A 55 20.18 20.16 -1.22
C SER A 55 18.78 20.37 -0.65
N ILE A 56 18.18 21.54 -0.91
CA ILE A 56 16.78 21.84 -0.60
C ILE A 56 16.16 22.47 -1.86
N ARG A 57 14.98 22.00 -2.27
CA ARG A 57 14.27 22.48 -3.47
C ARG A 57 12.76 22.48 -3.28
N THR A 58 12.03 23.15 -4.16
CA THR A 58 10.56 23.12 -4.19
C THR A 58 10.04 21.88 -4.93
N GLY A 59 9.14 21.12 -4.29
CA GLY A 59 8.39 19.99 -4.83
C GLY A 59 6.93 20.33 -5.18
N LEU A 60 6.17 19.30 -5.58
CA LEU A 60 4.75 19.43 -5.93
C LEU A 60 3.92 19.98 -4.75
N GLY A 61 2.93 20.81 -5.03
CA GLY A 61 2.11 21.48 -4.00
C GLY A 61 2.84 22.61 -3.27
N GLY A 62 4.03 23.02 -3.75
CA GLY A 62 4.88 24.01 -3.08
C GLY A 62 5.62 23.47 -1.84
N LYS A 63 5.63 22.15 -1.64
CA LYS A 63 6.28 21.52 -0.48
C LYS A 63 7.80 21.53 -0.59
N THR A 64 8.48 21.60 0.56
CA THR A 64 9.94 21.57 0.62
C THR A 64 10.46 20.13 0.49
N VAL A 65 11.37 19.90 -0.46
CA VAL A 65 12.10 18.64 -0.63
C VAL A 65 13.52 18.83 -0.11
N VAL A 66 13.97 17.93 0.77
CA VAL A 66 15.32 17.91 1.35
C VAL A 66 16.05 16.67 0.87
N GLU A 67 17.25 16.84 0.32
CA GLU A 67 18.17 15.74 -0.01
C GLU A 67 19.22 15.60 1.08
N LEU A 68 19.34 14.39 1.61
CA LEU A 68 20.25 14.00 2.69
C LEU A 68 21.30 13.05 2.13
N GLY A 69 22.56 13.30 2.46
CA GLY A 69 23.69 12.40 2.19
C GLY A 69 24.46 12.14 3.47
N LEU A 70 25.42 11.21 3.44
CA LEU A 70 26.32 11.01 4.58
C LEU A 70 27.15 12.27 4.85
N ASP A 71 27.38 12.56 6.13
CA ASP A 71 28.27 13.61 6.55
C ASP A 71 29.69 13.33 6.01
N PRO A 72 30.30 14.25 5.25
CA PRO A 72 31.64 14.08 4.68
C PRO A 72 32.71 13.72 5.71
N ALA A 73 32.53 14.08 6.98
CA ALA A 73 33.45 13.76 8.07
C ALA A 73 33.45 12.28 8.47
N VAL A 74 32.46 11.49 8.00
CA VAL A 74 32.33 10.05 8.31
C VAL A 74 32.73 9.17 7.13
N VAL A 75 32.83 9.74 5.92
CA VAL A 75 33.25 9.01 4.72
C VAL A 75 34.77 8.89 4.70
N THR A 76 35.30 7.67 4.74
CA THR A 76 36.74 7.42 4.67
C THR A 76 37.29 7.85 3.30
N LYS A 77 38.52 8.37 3.28
CA LYS A 77 39.17 8.84 2.06
C LYS A 77 39.41 7.66 1.09
N GLY A 78 38.62 7.58 0.02
CA GLY A 78 38.68 6.51 -0.98
C GLY A 78 37.47 5.57 -1.00
N ASP A 79 36.60 5.63 0.03
CA ASP A 79 35.35 4.87 0.07
C ASP A 79 34.23 5.61 -0.68
N LYS A 80 33.25 4.86 -1.18
CA LYS A 80 32.01 5.44 -1.72
C LYS A 80 31.18 5.99 -0.57
N ALA A 81 30.56 7.15 -0.78
CA ALA A 81 29.66 7.78 0.19
C ALA A 81 28.27 7.11 0.20
N ASP A 82 28.23 5.79 0.13
CA ASP A 82 26.99 5.00 0.09
C ASP A 82 26.35 4.98 1.48
N ILE A 83 25.03 5.21 1.52
CA ILE A 83 24.25 5.11 2.74
C ILE A 83 24.25 3.65 3.20
N PRO A 84 24.47 3.35 4.50
CA PRO A 84 24.43 1.99 5.03
C PRO A 84 23.09 1.30 4.76
N GLU A 85 23.09 -0.04 4.72
CA GLU A 85 21.85 -0.81 4.55
C GLU A 85 20.80 -0.44 5.61
N HIS A 86 19.56 -0.27 5.14
CA HIS A 86 18.46 0.18 5.98
C HIS A 86 17.11 -0.35 5.47
N GLY A 87 16.10 -0.34 6.36
CA GLY A 87 14.72 -0.72 6.08
C GLY A 87 13.82 0.45 5.64
N ILE A 88 14.35 1.68 5.57
CA ILE A 88 13.60 2.85 5.09
C ILE A 88 13.31 2.70 3.59
N ARG A 89 12.06 2.93 3.18
CA ARG A 89 11.55 2.81 1.80
C ARG A 89 10.83 4.08 1.36
N VAL A 90 10.74 4.27 0.04
CA VAL A 90 9.90 5.34 -0.55
C VAL A 90 8.46 5.08 -0.15
N GLY A 91 7.87 5.94 0.66
CA GLY A 91 6.81 5.38 1.50
C GLY A 91 6.70 6.05 2.83
N ASP A 92 7.82 5.89 3.53
CA ASP A 92 7.84 5.92 4.97
C ASP A 92 7.68 7.34 5.47
N ILE A 93 6.90 7.48 6.54
CA ILE A 93 6.91 8.69 7.34
C ILE A 93 8.19 8.65 8.17
N VAL A 94 8.94 9.74 8.15
CA VAL A 94 10.23 9.85 8.81
C VAL A 94 10.34 11.16 9.55
N ALA A 95 11.04 11.14 10.68
CA ALA A 95 11.51 12.33 11.36
C ALA A 95 12.97 12.59 10.99
N LEU A 96 13.26 13.81 10.56
CA LEU A 96 14.61 14.35 10.42
C LEU A 96 14.93 15.21 11.65
N GLN A 97 15.97 14.81 12.39
CA GLN A 97 16.34 15.41 13.67
C GLN A 97 17.86 15.56 13.77
N ASP A 98 18.34 16.38 14.70
CA ASP A 98 19.75 16.32 15.11
C ASP A 98 20.00 14.98 15.82
N GLN A 99 21.14 14.35 15.51
CA GLN A 99 21.50 13.06 16.06
C GLN A 99 21.88 13.21 17.54
N PRO A 100 21.15 12.55 18.47
CA PRO A 100 21.49 12.61 19.88
C PRO A 100 22.84 11.93 20.15
N ALA A 101 23.63 12.50 21.06
CA ALA A 101 24.83 11.84 21.57
C ALA A 101 24.45 10.49 22.22
N GLY A 102 25.34 9.49 22.15
CA GLY A 102 25.09 8.16 22.72
C GLY A 102 24.76 8.17 24.22
N SER A 103 25.22 9.19 24.95
CA SER A 103 24.98 9.44 26.38
C SER A 103 23.82 10.41 26.68
N ALA A 104 23.07 10.87 25.66
CA ALA A 104 22.02 11.87 25.83
C ALA A 104 20.88 11.39 26.74
N LYS A 105 20.45 12.26 27.66
CA LYS A 105 19.38 11.95 28.61
C LYS A 105 18.02 11.90 27.90
N LYS A 106 17.04 11.20 28.49
CA LYS A 106 15.68 11.05 27.93
C LYS A 106 14.98 12.40 27.67
N THR A 107 15.25 13.41 28.48
CA THR A 107 14.74 14.79 28.30
C THR A 107 15.35 15.47 27.07
N GLU A 108 16.66 15.34 26.89
CA GLU A 108 17.40 15.90 25.75
C GLU A 108 16.96 15.27 24.42
N LYS A 109 16.76 13.94 24.41
CA LYS A 109 16.17 13.24 23.25
C LYS A 109 14.76 13.73 22.90
N ARG A 110 13.94 14.05 23.91
CA ARG A 110 12.60 14.63 23.68
C ARG A 110 12.67 16.05 23.13
N GLU A 111 13.58 16.87 23.61
CA GLU A 111 13.78 18.24 23.12
C GLU A 111 14.28 18.26 21.66
N LEU A 112 15.21 17.36 21.31
CA LEU A 112 15.67 17.20 19.92
C LEU A 112 14.54 16.68 19.01
N ALA A 113 13.69 15.79 19.51
CA ALA A 113 12.53 15.33 18.77
C ALA A 113 11.51 16.44 18.49
N ILE A 114 11.28 17.35 19.46
CA ILE A 114 10.40 18.51 19.31
C ILE A 114 10.95 19.50 18.27
N LYS A 115 12.28 19.61 18.14
CA LYS A 115 12.95 20.46 17.15
C LYS A 115 13.06 19.82 15.76
N GLY A 116 12.73 18.54 15.64
CA GLY A 116 12.76 17.81 14.37
C GLY A 116 11.67 18.24 13.40
N VAL A 117 11.83 17.80 12.15
CA VAL A 117 10.83 17.98 11.09
C VAL A 117 10.38 16.62 10.60
N GLU A 118 9.07 16.47 10.42
CA GLU A 118 8.46 15.26 9.86
C GLU A 118 8.30 15.40 8.35
N GLY A 119 8.44 14.28 7.66
CA GLY A 119 8.28 14.21 6.23
C GLY A 119 8.05 12.80 5.72
N VAL A 120 7.87 12.70 4.43
CA VAL A 120 7.65 11.46 3.71
C VAL A 120 8.87 11.19 2.83
N VAL A 121 9.40 9.97 2.88
CA VAL A 121 10.51 9.57 2.02
C VAL A 121 10.08 9.64 0.56
N LEU A 122 10.77 10.51 -0.15
CA LEU A 122 10.54 10.83 -1.54
C LEU A 122 11.29 9.91 -2.47
N ARG A 123 12.55 9.61 -2.18
CA ARG A 123 13.42 8.78 -3.02
C ARG A 123 14.55 8.24 -2.18
N VAL A 124 14.91 6.98 -2.41
CA VAL A 124 16.08 6.34 -1.82
C VAL A 124 17.05 6.03 -2.96
N LYS A 125 18.24 6.63 -2.92
CA LYS A 125 19.38 6.30 -3.80
C LYS A 125 20.46 5.62 -2.96
N ARG A 126 21.49 5.09 -3.62
CA ARG A 126 22.67 4.54 -2.93
C ARG A 126 23.38 5.58 -2.05
N GLU A 127 23.58 6.79 -2.57
CA GLU A 127 24.37 7.85 -1.88
C GLU A 127 23.51 8.92 -1.17
N ALA A 128 22.19 8.93 -1.41
CA ALA A 128 21.33 10.00 -0.92
C ALA A 128 19.87 9.56 -0.69
N ILE A 129 19.21 10.20 0.27
CA ILE A 129 17.77 10.06 0.53
C ILE A 129 17.11 11.41 0.39
N GLU A 130 16.03 11.47 -0.37
CA GLU A 130 15.20 12.66 -0.49
C GLU A 130 13.94 12.48 0.35
N ILE A 131 13.55 13.51 1.10
CA ILE A 131 12.31 13.57 1.88
C ILE A 131 11.50 14.82 1.51
N ILE A 132 10.17 14.71 1.49
CA ILE A 132 9.26 15.87 1.44
C ILE A 132 8.82 16.19 2.85
N LEU A 133 8.98 17.44 3.28
CA LEU A 133 8.52 17.89 4.58
C LEU A 133 7.01 18.14 4.59
N ASP A 134 6.36 17.85 5.72
CA ASP A 134 4.92 18.07 5.86
C ASP A 134 4.57 19.56 5.99
N LYS A 135 5.45 20.35 6.61
CA LYS A 135 5.30 21.79 6.75
C LYS A 135 6.12 22.53 5.71
N GLU A 136 5.47 23.41 4.96
CA GLU A 136 6.10 24.24 3.92
C GLU A 136 7.17 25.19 4.48
N ASP A 137 6.98 25.65 5.72
CA ASP A 137 7.88 26.57 6.45
C ASP A 137 8.75 25.86 7.49
N ALA A 138 8.89 24.53 7.42
CA ALA A 138 9.75 23.81 8.33
C ALA A 138 11.21 24.29 8.19
N ASP A 139 11.76 24.82 9.29
CA ASP A 139 13.19 25.14 9.36
C ASP A 139 13.95 23.82 9.51
N VAL A 140 14.68 23.44 8.45
CA VAL A 140 15.41 22.18 8.43
C VAL A 140 16.55 22.28 9.45
N PRO A 141 16.66 21.33 10.40
CA PRO A 141 17.79 21.31 11.31
C PRO A 141 19.10 21.35 10.54
N SER A 142 19.97 22.29 10.90
CA SER A 142 21.29 22.49 10.26
C SER A 142 22.43 22.49 11.27
N ALA A 143 22.14 22.19 12.54
CA ALA A 143 23.07 22.25 13.63
C ALA A 143 23.67 20.86 13.94
N GLY A 144 24.69 20.46 13.18
CA GLY A 144 25.45 19.23 13.42
C GLY A 144 24.98 18.04 12.57
N LYS A 145 25.31 16.83 13.05
CA LYS A 145 24.99 15.57 12.36
C LYS A 145 23.50 15.27 12.51
N LEU A 146 22.84 14.96 11.40
CA LEU A 146 21.43 14.58 11.38
C LEU A 146 21.28 13.07 11.42
N TRP A 147 20.08 12.64 11.79
CA TRP A 147 19.65 11.26 11.61
C TRP A 147 18.20 11.25 11.11
N LEU A 148 17.86 10.21 10.36
CA LEU A 148 16.53 9.98 9.82
C LEU A 148 15.92 8.77 10.52
N VAL A 149 14.74 8.92 11.09
CA VAL A 149 14.09 7.88 11.89
C VAL A 149 12.72 7.55 11.30
N LYS A 150 12.43 6.28 11.07
CA LYS A 150 11.12 5.81 10.61
C LYS A 150 10.07 5.97 11.72
N LEU A 151 8.95 6.60 11.36
CA LEU A 151 7.78 6.78 12.21
C LEU A 151 6.65 5.85 11.77
N ALA A 152 5.64 5.68 12.64
CA ALA A 152 4.40 5.02 12.27
C ALA A 152 3.62 5.87 11.26
N ASN A 153 2.97 5.22 10.30
CA ASN A 153 2.26 5.94 9.23
C ASN A 153 0.85 6.35 9.67
N ASP A 154 0.70 7.52 10.27
CA ASP A 154 -0.62 7.98 10.76
C ASP A 154 -1.52 8.58 9.65
N VAL A 155 -0.95 8.88 8.48
CA VAL A 155 -1.65 9.59 7.40
C VAL A 155 -2.72 8.72 6.75
N THR A 156 -2.47 7.43 6.60
CA THR A 156 -3.44 6.45 6.08
C THR A 156 -4.66 6.36 7.00
N TYR A 157 -4.43 6.24 8.33
CA TYR A 157 -5.50 6.24 9.33
C TYR A 157 -6.28 7.55 9.36
N LYS A 158 -5.60 8.71 9.27
CA LYS A 158 -6.28 10.01 9.19
C LYS A 158 -7.30 10.05 8.04
N ARG A 159 -6.97 9.52 6.86
CA ARG A 159 -7.88 9.49 5.70
C ARG A 159 -9.05 8.53 5.91
N MET A 160 -8.79 7.33 6.42
CA MET A 160 -9.85 6.37 6.73
C MET A 160 -10.79 6.92 7.80
N ASN A 161 -10.25 7.48 8.89
CA ASN A 161 -11.03 8.10 9.96
C ASN A 161 -11.87 9.28 9.45
N GLN A 162 -11.32 10.17 8.63
CA GLN A 162 -12.10 11.24 8.01
C GLN A 162 -13.26 10.71 7.15
N THR A 163 -13.01 9.64 6.40
CA THR A 163 -14.02 9.00 5.55
C THR A 163 -15.12 8.37 6.41
N MET A 164 -14.76 7.59 7.43
CA MET A 164 -15.71 6.97 8.35
C MET A 164 -16.48 8.01 9.17
N SER A 165 -15.82 9.05 9.70
CA SER A 165 -16.52 10.14 10.41
C SER A 165 -17.50 10.90 9.52
N ARG A 166 -17.21 11.05 8.21
CA ARG A 166 -18.15 11.63 7.27
C ARG A 166 -19.33 10.71 7.01
N LEU A 167 -19.06 9.42 6.76
CA LEU A 167 -20.07 8.40 6.56
C LEU A 167 -21.02 8.28 7.76
N GLN A 168 -20.49 8.37 8.98
CA GLN A 168 -21.27 8.34 10.23
C GLN A 168 -22.24 9.52 10.37
N LYS A 169 -21.89 10.69 9.81
CA LYS A 169 -22.67 11.93 9.90
C LYS A 169 -23.70 12.09 8.80
N LEU A 170 -23.70 11.22 7.79
CA LEU A 170 -24.68 11.27 6.72
C LEU A 170 -26.07 10.96 7.28
N GLU A 171 -27.05 11.75 6.83
CA GLU A 171 -28.45 11.48 7.10
C GLU A 171 -29.04 10.57 6.01
N ASP A 172 -30.12 9.85 6.31
CA ASP A 172 -30.73 8.88 5.38
C ASP A 172 -31.11 9.46 4.01
N ARG A 173 -31.44 10.76 3.97
CA ARG A 173 -31.75 11.50 2.73
C ARG A 173 -30.53 11.71 1.82
N GLU A 174 -29.32 11.60 2.36
CA GLU A 174 -28.06 11.73 1.63
C GLU A 174 -27.58 10.38 1.07
N TYR A 175 -28.19 9.26 1.48
CA TYR A 175 -27.84 7.94 0.97
C TYR A 175 -28.26 7.78 -0.48
N THR A 176 -27.27 7.66 -1.35
CA THR A 176 -27.50 7.34 -2.76
C THR A 176 -28.03 5.91 -2.92
N PRO A 177 -28.78 5.59 -3.99
CA PRO A 177 -29.20 4.21 -4.29
C PRO A 177 -28.00 3.24 -4.34
N PHE A 178 -26.87 3.70 -4.88
CA PHE A 178 -25.62 2.96 -4.90
C PHE A 178 -25.13 2.60 -3.48
N MET A 179 -25.14 3.55 -2.55
CA MET A 179 -24.78 3.29 -1.15
C MET A 179 -25.75 2.31 -0.48
N ARG A 180 -27.07 2.46 -0.72
CA ARG A 180 -28.09 1.56 -0.16
C ARG A 180 -27.85 0.11 -0.58
N VAL A 181 -27.46 -0.12 -1.84
CA VAL A 181 -27.03 -1.46 -2.32
C VAL A 181 -25.76 -1.94 -1.62
N LEU A 182 -24.73 -1.09 -1.48
CA LEU A 182 -23.47 -1.48 -0.83
C LEU A 182 -23.62 -1.81 0.66
N PHE A 183 -24.66 -1.30 1.33
CA PHE A 183 -24.99 -1.61 2.72
C PHE A 183 -26.10 -2.65 2.86
N GLY A 184 -26.60 -3.22 1.75
CA GLY A 184 -27.63 -4.26 1.76
C GLY A 184 -29.03 -3.74 2.14
N GLN A 185 -29.25 -2.42 2.13
CA GLN A 185 -30.55 -1.81 2.36
C GLN A 185 -31.46 -1.98 1.13
N ASP A 186 -30.87 -2.00 -0.06
CA ASP A 186 -31.53 -2.33 -1.33
C ASP A 186 -30.83 -3.52 -2.00
N SER A 187 -31.55 -4.25 -2.85
CA SER A 187 -30.96 -5.31 -3.68
C SER A 187 -30.32 -4.73 -4.95
N PRO A 188 -29.22 -5.32 -5.47
CA PRO A 188 -28.65 -4.94 -6.76
C PRO A 188 -29.69 -5.05 -7.87
N SER A 189 -29.64 -4.15 -8.85
CA SER A 189 -30.53 -4.22 -10.00
C SER A 189 -30.37 -5.57 -10.72
N PRO A 190 -31.47 -6.19 -11.19
CA PRO A 190 -31.40 -7.43 -11.94
C PRO A 190 -30.60 -7.21 -13.22
N LEU A 191 -29.89 -8.25 -13.65
CA LEU A 191 -29.24 -8.22 -14.96
C LEU A 191 -30.29 -8.12 -16.07
N PRO A 192 -29.97 -7.45 -17.19
CA PRO A 192 -30.81 -7.46 -18.38
C PRO A 192 -31.16 -8.88 -18.80
N SER A 193 -32.43 -9.11 -19.13
CA SER A 193 -32.98 -10.43 -19.45
C SER A 193 -32.40 -11.03 -20.74
N ASP A 194 -31.99 -10.19 -21.68
CA ASP A 194 -31.31 -10.60 -22.90
C ASP A 194 -30.16 -9.64 -23.24
N LEU A 195 -28.92 -10.10 -23.03
CA LEU A 195 -27.71 -9.36 -23.40
C LEU A 195 -27.46 -9.39 -24.92
N ASN A 196 -28.16 -10.27 -25.65
CA ASN A 196 -28.13 -10.35 -27.11
C ASN A 196 -29.27 -9.56 -27.78
N ASP A 197 -30.07 -8.80 -27.03
CA ASP A 197 -31.04 -7.87 -27.62
C ASP A 197 -30.29 -6.82 -28.46
N PRO A 198 -30.60 -6.60 -29.74
CA PRO A 198 -29.96 -5.59 -30.59
C PRO A 198 -29.98 -4.15 -30.04
N SER A 199 -30.91 -3.84 -29.13
CA SER A 199 -30.99 -2.55 -28.45
C SER A 199 -30.03 -2.43 -27.25
N HIS A 200 -29.47 -3.54 -26.79
CA HIS A 200 -28.55 -3.57 -25.66
C HIS A 200 -27.14 -3.13 -26.08
N PRO A 201 -26.45 -2.24 -25.34
CA PRO A 201 -25.07 -1.81 -25.65
C PRO A 201 -24.01 -2.93 -25.65
N LEU A 202 -24.39 -4.14 -25.23
CA LEU A 202 -23.54 -5.33 -25.17
C LEU A 202 -23.85 -6.34 -26.29
N HIS A 203 -24.84 -6.05 -27.14
CA HIS A 203 -25.12 -6.84 -28.32
C HIS A 203 -23.91 -6.81 -29.26
N LYS A 204 -23.41 -8.00 -29.63
CA LYS A 204 -22.23 -8.16 -30.49
C LYS A 204 -21.00 -7.39 -30.00
N LEU A 205 -20.72 -7.50 -28.70
CA LEU A 205 -19.53 -6.91 -28.10
C LEU A 205 -18.25 -7.33 -28.85
N GLU A 206 -17.55 -6.36 -29.42
CA GLU A 206 -16.26 -6.56 -30.10
C GLU A 206 -15.12 -6.59 -29.08
N TRP A 207 -14.53 -7.76 -28.89
CA TRP A 207 -13.41 -7.99 -28.00
C TRP A 207 -12.15 -7.31 -28.53
N ASN A 208 -11.44 -6.57 -27.67
CA ASN A 208 -10.13 -6.03 -28.05
C ASN A 208 -9.08 -7.14 -28.01
N ASP A 209 -9.16 -8.02 -27.01
CA ASP A 209 -8.33 -9.20 -26.93
C ASP A 209 -9.10 -10.48 -27.33
N PRO A 210 -8.78 -11.10 -28.48
CA PRO A 210 -9.44 -12.34 -28.90
C PRO A 210 -9.04 -13.56 -28.07
N SER A 211 -7.90 -13.52 -27.37
CA SER A 211 -7.32 -14.63 -26.59
C SER A 211 -8.04 -14.90 -25.26
N LEU A 212 -8.92 -13.99 -24.84
CA LEU A 212 -9.71 -14.17 -23.62
C LEU A 212 -10.52 -15.47 -23.66
N ASN A 213 -10.41 -16.25 -22.58
CA ASN A 213 -11.17 -17.48 -22.42
C ASN A 213 -12.63 -17.21 -22.06
N HIS A 214 -13.45 -18.27 -22.02
CA HIS A 214 -14.87 -18.17 -21.72
C HIS A 214 -15.16 -17.53 -20.35
N SER A 215 -14.48 -17.95 -19.28
CA SER A 215 -14.69 -17.40 -17.93
C SER A 215 -14.38 -15.91 -17.83
N GLN A 216 -13.34 -15.45 -18.54
CA GLN A 216 -12.95 -14.04 -18.61
C GLN A 216 -13.97 -13.22 -19.40
N LYS A 217 -14.41 -13.72 -20.57
CA LYS A 217 -15.47 -13.08 -21.37
C LYS A 217 -16.78 -12.94 -20.59
N GLU A 218 -17.18 -13.99 -19.88
CA GLU A 218 -18.38 -13.95 -19.04
C GLU A 218 -18.24 -12.99 -17.86
N ALA A 219 -17.07 -12.92 -17.20
CA ALA A 219 -16.81 -11.94 -16.16
C ALA A 219 -16.90 -10.49 -16.68
N VAL A 220 -16.34 -10.20 -17.87
CA VAL A 220 -16.44 -8.87 -18.50
C VAL A 220 -17.87 -8.53 -18.85
N LYS A 221 -18.62 -9.42 -19.53
CA LYS A 221 -20.03 -9.18 -19.88
C LYS A 221 -20.87 -8.93 -18.63
N PHE A 222 -20.69 -9.75 -17.61
CA PHE A 222 -21.37 -9.61 -16.33
C PHE A 222 -21.06 -8.25 -15.69
N ALA A 223 -19.78 -7.89 -15.58
CA ALA A 223 -19.38 -6.62 -14.99
C ALA A 223 -19.89 -5.42 -15.79
N LEU A 224 -19.98 -5.51 -17.13
CA LEU A 224 -20.58 -4.46 -17.96
C LEU A 224 -22.09 -4.35 -17.75
N ALA A 225 -22.80 -5.48 -17.65
CA ALA A 225 -24.24 -5.54 -17.48
C ALA A 225 -24.73 -5.14 -16.08
N SER A 226 -23.92 -5.36 -15.04
CA SER A 226 -24.24 -4.94 -13.68
C SER A 226 -24.35 -3.42 -13.56
N ARG A 227 -25.38 -2.92 -12.90
CA ARG A 227 -25.60 -1.47 -12.74
C ARG A 227 -24.83 -0.88 -11.57
N GLU A 228 -24.99 -1.43 -10.37
CA GLU A 228 -24.37 -0.89 -9.15
C GLU A 228 -23.08 -1.62 -8.78
N ILE A 229 -23.05 -2.96 -8.85
CA ILE A 229 -21.96 -3.76 -8.30
C ILE A 229 -21.63 -5.00 -9.14
N ALA A 230 -20.34 -5.29 -9.29
CA ALA A 230 -19.85 -6.57 -9.80
C ALA A 230 -18.59 -7.01 -9.05
N LEU A 231 -18.51 -8.30 -8.70
CA LEU A 231 -17.34 -8.93 -8.12
C LEU A 231 -16.68 -9.88 -9.15
N ILE A 232 -15.41 -9.65 -9.45
CA ILE A 232 -14.59 -10.55 -10.26
C ILE A 232 -13.65 -11.30 -9.30
N HIS A 233 -13.95 -12.58 -9.10
CA HIS A 233 -13.13 -13.47 -8.28
C HIS A 233 -12.04 -14.09 -9.16
N GLY A 234 -10.79 -13.68 -8.95
CA GLY A 234 -9.65 -14.11 -9.75
C GLY A 234 -8.64 -14.93 -8.94
N PRO A 235 -8.80 -16.28 -8.88
CA PRO A 235 -7.83 -17.20 -8.30
C PRO A 235 -6.40 -17.06 -8.88
N PRO A 236 -5.37 -17.65 -8.24
CA PRO A 236 -3.99 -17.56 -8.69
C PRO A 236 -3.81 -17.97 -10.15
N GLY A 237 -3.13 -17.12 -10.94
CA GLY A 237 -2.80 -17.42 -12.32
C GLY A 237 -3.95 -17.30 -13.33
N THR A 238 -5.16 -16.90 -12.93
CA THR A 238 -6.33 -16.85 -13.83
C THR A 238 -6.43 -15.61 -14.75
N GLY A 239 -5.44 -14.72 -14.66
CA GLY A 239 -5.38 -13.51 -15.49
C GLY A 239 -6.34 -12.40 -15.05
N LYS A 240 -6.64 -12.26 -13.75
CA LYS A 240 -7.49 -11.20 -13.18
C LYS A 240 -7.22 -9.80 -13.75
N THR A 241 -5.97 -9.34 -13.67
CA THR A 241 -5.58 -8.03 -14.22
C THR A 241 -5.78 -7.98 -15.74
N HIS A 242 -5.55 -9.07 -16.47
CA HIS A 242 -5.79 -9.12 -17.93
C HIS A 242 -7.29 -8.98 -18.26
N THR A 243 -8.17 -9.63 -17.50
CA THR A 243 -9.63 -9.45 -17.57
C THR A 243 -10.05 -8.00 -17.27
N LEU A 244 -9.44 -7.36 -16.27
CA LEU A 244 -9.72 -5.96 -15.93
C LEU A 244 -9.32 -4.99 -17.05
N ILE A 245 -8.21 -5.26 -17.75
CA ILE A 245 -7.80 -4.43 -18.90
C ILE A 245 -8.88 -4.45 -19.97
N GLU A 246 -9.38 -5.63 -20.35
CA GLU A 246 -10.49 -5.72 -21.31
C GLU A 246 -11.73 -4.98 -20.81
N LEU A 247 -12.11 -5.16 -19.54
CA LEU A 247 -13.25 -4.46 -18.96
C LEU A 247 -13.11 -2.94 -19.05
N ILE A 248 -11.92 -2.41 -18.71
CA ILE A 248 -11.62 -0.98 -18.80
C ILE A 248 -11.78 -0.50 -20.24
N LEU A 249 -11.22 -1.22 -21.23
CA LEU A 249 -11.34 -0.86 -22.64
C LEU A 249 -12.80 -0.86 -23.11
N GLN A 250 -13.61 -1.82 -22.67
CA GLN A 250 -15.03 -1.88 -23.00
C GLN A 250 -15.83 -0.73 -22.38
N LEU A 251 -15.57 -0.38 -21.11
CA LEU A 251 -16.19 0.77 -20.46
C LEU A 251 -15.81 2.10 -21.15
N LEU A 252 -14.57 2.22 -21.63
CA LEU A 252 -14.11 3.37 -22.39
C LEU A 252 -14.79 3.49 -23.76
N LYS A 253 -15.10 2.38 -24.44
CA LYS A 253 -15.92 2.37 -25.66
C LYS A 253 -17.33 2.92 -25.41
N GLN A 254 -17.87 2.72 -24.21
CA GLN A 254 -19.14 3.32 -23.76
C GLN A 254 -19.00 4.79 -23.32
N LYS A 255 -17.83 5.41 -23.53
CA LYS A 255 -17.50 6.80 -23.16
C LYS A 255 -17.56 7.08 -21.66
N LEU A 256 -17.47 6.04 -20.84
CA LEU A 256 -17.46 6.16 -19.38
C LEU A 256 -16.08 6.59 -18.88
N ARG A 257 -16.07 7.41 -17.83
CA ARG A 257 -14.87 7.87 -17.13
C ARG A 257 -14.64 7.02 -15.89
N LEU A 258 -13.40 6.58 -15.70
CA LEU A 258 -13.08 5.52 -14.76
C LEU A 258 -12.09 5.99 -13.70
N LEU A 259 -12.33 5.63 -12.45
CA LEU A 259 -11.35 5.67 -11.38
C LEU A 259 -10.92 4.24 -11.05
N VAL A 260 -9.65 3.92 -11.30
CA VAL A 260 -9.08 2.60 -11.02
C VAL A 260 -8.17 2.69 -9.81
N CYS A 261 -8.43 1.83 -8.84
CA CYS A 261 -7.77 1.83 -7.55
C CYS A 261 -7.16 0.47 -7.19
N GLY A 262 -6.20 0.48 -6.27
CA GLY A 262 -5.67 -0.71 -5.64
C GLY A 262 -5.09 -0.39 -4.25
N PRO A 263 -4.90 -1.40 -3.37
CA PRO A 263 -4.33 -1.19 -2.04
C PRO A 263 -2.85 -0.81 -2.07
N SER A 264 -2.09 -1.27 -3.09
CA SER A 264 -0.64 -1.04 -3.24
C SER A 264 -0.30 -0.28 -4.52
N ASN A 265 0.91 0.28 -4.62
CA ASN A 265 1.35 0.92 -5.87
C ASN A 265 1.52 -0.11 -6.99
N ILE A 266 2.07 -1.30 -6.67
CA ILE A 266 2.35 -2.36 -7.65
C ILE A 266 1.06 -2.82 -8.33
N SER A 267 -0.04 -3.02 -7.58
CA SER A 267 -1.30 -3.46 -8.20
C SER A 267 -1.85 -2.44 -9.20
N VAL A 268 -1.73 -1.14 -8.89
CA VAL A 268 -2.16 -0.06 -9.78
C VAL A 268 -1.22 0.08 -10.99
N ASP A 269 0.09 0.02 -10.76
CA ASP A 269 1.10 0.20 -11.79
C ASP A 269 1.06 -0.91 -12.84
N ASN A 270 0.77 -2.15 -12.43
CA ASN A 270 0.55 -3.28 -13.35
C ASN A 270 -0.62 -3.02 -14.32
N ILE A 271 -1.67 -2.31 -13.87
CA ILE A 271 -2.78 -1.91 -14.75
C ILE A 271 -2.32 -0.80 -15.69
N VAL A 272 -1.60 0.21 -15.20
CA VAL A 272 -1.09 1.31 -16.04
C VAL A 272 -0.21 0.78 -17.16
N GLU A 273 0.74 -0.09 -16.85
CA GLU A 273 1.67 -0.66 -17.83
C GLU A 273 0.93 -1.38 -18.97
N ARG A 274 -0.09 -2.17 -18.64
CA ARG A 274 -0.88 -2.88 -19.64
C ARG A 274 -1.81 -1.95 -20.43
N LEU A 275 -2.42 -0.95 -19.78
CA LEU A 275 -3.25 0.03 -20.48
C LEU A 275 -2.42 0.94 -21.41
N ALA A 276 -1.16 1.20 -21.09
CA ALA A 276 -0.29 2.09 -21.87
C ALA A 276 -0.16 1.64 -23.33
N ALA A 277 -0.14 0.32 -23.57
CA ALA A 277 -0.11 -0.27 -24.91
C ALA A 277 -1.32 0.13 -25.78
N HIS A 278 -2.46 0.47 -25.16
CA HIS A 278 -3.71 0.83 -25.85
C HIS A 278 -3.86 2.35 -26.08
N LYS A 279 -2.86 3.17 -25.74
CA LYS A 279 -2.85 4.64 -25.93
C LYS A 279 -4.06 5.34 -25.30
N VAL A 280 -4.55 4.82 -24.18
CA VAL A 280 -5.68 5.38 -23.44
C VAL A 280 -5.26 6.70 -22.75
N PRO A 281 -6.06 7.79 -22.84
CA PRO A 281 -5.82 9.01 -22.08
C PRO A 281 -5.99 8.76 -20.58
N MET A 282 -4.89 8.56 -19.87
CA MET A 282 -4.89 8.19 -18.45
C MET A 282 -3.90 8.99 -17.63
N ILE A 283 -4.16 9.07 -16.32
CA ILE A 283 -3.26 9.69 -15.34
C ILE A 283 -3.08 8.77 -14.15
N ARG A 284 -1.81 8.56 -13.75
CA ARG A 284 -1.42 7.86 -12.53
C ARG A 284 -1.14 8.86 -11.41
N LEU A 285 -1.95 8.81 -10.35
CA LEU A 285 -1.83 9.64 -9.15
C LEU A 285 -1.01 8.95 -8.08
N GLY A 286 0.19 9.45 -7.85
CA GLY A 286 1.09 8.90 -6.84
C GLY A 286 2.45 9.50 -7.03
N HIS A 287 3.26 9.46 -5.97
CA HIS A 287 4.59 10.02 -6.07
C HIS A 287 5.46 9.19 -7.02
N PRO A 288 6.12 9.78 -8.04
CA PRO A 288 6.92 9.09 -9.06
C PRO A 288 7.87 8.02 -8.53
N ALA A 289 8.55 8.26 -7.41
CA ALA A 289 9.51 7.31 -6.87
C ALA A 289 8.90 6.04 -6.26
N ARG A 290 7.57 6.00 -6.06
CA ARG A 290 6.85 4.77 -5.67
C ARG A 290 6.29 4.02 -6.88
N LEU A 291 6.46 4.59 -8.07
CA LEU A 291 5.92 4.06 -9.30
C LEU A 291 6.98 3.23 -10.04
N LEU A 292 6.53 2.23 -10.77
CA LEU A 292 7.38 1.52 -11.71
C LEU A 292 7.96 2.46 -12.79
N PRO A 293 9.21 2.26 -13.26
CA PRO A 293 9.81 3.10 -14.29
C PRO A 293 8.98 3.22 -15.57
N SER A 294 8.33 2.14 -16.00
CA SER A 294 7.44 2.09 -17.18
C SER A 294 6.20 2.97 -17.04
N VAL A 295 5.80 3.28 -15.81
CA VAL A 295 4.58 4.03 -15.47
C VAL A 295 4.83 5.53 -15.30
N LEU A 296 6.09 5.96 -15.13
CA LEU A 296 6.46 7.35 -14.81
C LEU A 296 5.89 8.38 -15.81
N ASN A 297 5.86 8.03 -17.10
CA ASN A 297 5.36 8.91 -18.16
C ASN A 297 3.85 9.20 -18.05
N HIS A 298 3.12 8.38 -17.29
CA HIS A 298 1.70 8.57 -17.02
C HIS A 298 1.45 9.25 -15.67
N SER A 299 2.49 9.52 -14.87
CA SER A 299 2.33 10.12 -13.55
C SER A 299 1.93 11.59 -13.63
N LEU A 300 1.04 12.02 -12.72
CA LEU A 300 0.59 13.42 -12.66
C LEU A 300 1.78 14.38 -12.57
N ASP A 301 2.76 14.10 -11.71
CA ASP A 301 3.95 14.92 -11.48
C ASP A 301 4.85 15.08 -12.72
N VAL A 302 4.82 14.12 -13.65
CA VAL A 302 5.58 14.20 -14.91
C VAL A 302 4.76 14.95 -15.97
N LEU A 303 3.45 14.69 -16.04
CA LEU A 303 2.54 15.37 -16.96
C LEU A 303 2.38 16.87 -16.65
N THR A 304 2.40 17.26 -15.38
CA THR A 304 2.40 18.68 -14.95
C THR A 304 3.69 19.40 -15.26
N LYS A 305 4.78 18.70 -15.63
CA LYS A 305 6.07 19.30 -16.01
C LYS A 305 6.30 19.34 -17.51
N THR A 306 5.64 18.45 -18.25
CA THR A 306 5.86 18.23 -19.69
C THR A 306 4.76 18.80 -20.58
N SER A 307 3.60 19.13 -20.02
CA SER A 307 2.50 19.75 -20.76
C SER A 307 2.76 21.22 -21.11
N ASP A 308 2.12 21.74 -22.15
CA ASP A 308 2.25 23.16 -22.53
C ASP A 308 1.80 24.11 -21.41
N ALA A 309 0.84 23.68 -20.59
CA ALA A 309 0.40 24.40 -19.39
C ALA A 309 1.44 24.42 -18.25
N ALA A 310 2.45 23.53 -18.30
CA ALA A 310 3.51 23.44 -17.31
C ALA A 310 4.48 24.62 -17.37
N ALA A 311 4.65 25.24 -18.54
CA ALA A 311 5.60 26.34 -18.72
C ALA A 311 5.32 27.49 -17.73
N LEU A 312 4.04 27.82 -17.54
CA LEU A 312 3.60 28.86 -16.60
C LEU A 312 3.86 28.53 -15.13
N VAL A 313 3.92 27.24 -14.79
CA VAL A 313 4.22 26.74 -13.43
C VAL A 313 5.72 26.69 -13.19
N GLN A 314 6.51 26.39 -14.23
CA GLN A 314 7.97 26.32 -14.16
C GLN A 314 8.60 27.69 -13.83
N ASP A 315 8.09 28.78 -14.38
CA ASP A 315 8.63 30.12 -14.12
C ASP A 315 8.53 30.50 -12.63
N VAL A 316 7.34 30.33 -12.03
CA VAL A 316 7.11 30.60 -10.61
C VAL A 316 7.96 29.69 -9.73
N ARG A 317 8.12 28.42 -10.12
CA ARG A 317 8.96 27.46 -9.39
C ARG A 317 10.43 27.88 -9.38
N LYS A 318 10.95 28.33 -10.52
CA LYS A 318 12.33 28.79 -10.65
C LYS A 318 12.57 30.01 -9.75
N GLU A 319 11.63 30.96 -9.75
CA GLU A 319 11.71 32.14 -8.88
C GLU A 319 11.70 31.77 -7.39
N MET A 320 10.89 30.78 -6.99
CA MET A 320 10.89 30.25 -5.62
C MET A 320 12.22 29.60 -5.24
N ASP A 321 12.77 28.75 -6.09
CA ASP A 321 14.04 28.07 -5.83
C ASP A 321 15.21 29.08 -5.73
N ASP A 322 15.21 30.11 -6.58
CA ASP A 322 16.19 31.21 -6.55
C ASP A 322 16.09 31.99 -5.22
N LYS A 323 14.89 32.39 -4.80
CA LYS A 323 14.65 33.07 -3.51
C LYS A 323 15.02 32.18 -2.32
N GLN A 324 14.72 30.89 -2.36
CA GLN A 324 15.05 29.96 -1.29
C GLN A 324 16.57 29.77 -1.16
N SER A 325 17.30 29.75 -2.27
CA SER A 325 18.77 29.69 -2.27
C SER A 325 19.41 30.95 -1.67
N SER A 326 18.77 32.12 -1.83
CA SER A 326 19.25 33.40 -1.30
C SER A 326 19.22 33.46 0.24
N ILE A 327 18.30 32.74 0.90
CA ILE A 327 18.17 32.69 2.37
C ILE A 327 19.48 32.26 3.03
N ARG A 328 20.19 31.27 2.45
CA ARG A 328 21.47 30.79 2.99
C ARG A 328 22.58 31.85 2.92
N LYS A 329 22.47 32.81 2.01
CA LYS A 329 23.49 33.85 1.76
C LYS A 329 23.22 35.12 2.58
N THR A 330 21.98 35.37 2.98
CA THR A 330 21.57 36.59 3.68
C THR A 330 21.87 36.54 5.18
N ARG A 331 22.73 37.45 5.65
CA ARG A 331 23.08 37.60 7.08
C ARG A 331 22.18 38.60 7.84
N ASN A 332 21.41 39.43 7.14
CA ASN A 332 20.54 40.45 7.72
C ASN A 332 19.15 39.90 8.07
N ALA A 333 18.73 40.02 9.33
CA ALA A 333 17.45 39.53 9.82
C ALA A 333 16.23 40.20 9.15
N ARG A 334 16.31 41.49 8.79
CA ARG A 334 15.19 42.22 8.15
C ARG A 334 14.99 41.76 6.71
N GLU A 335 16.09 41.60 5.98
CA GLU A 335 16.10 41.12 4.60
C GLU A 335 15.63 39.66 4.52
N ARG A 336 16.06 38.83 5.48
CA ARG A 336 15.60 37.45 5.60
C ARG A 336 14.08 37.36 5.83
N ARG A 337 13.51 38.25 6.66
CA ARG A 337 12.04 38.34 6.84
C ARG A 337 11.31 38.73 5.55
N GLN A 338 11.88 39.65 4.75
CA GLN A 338 11.30 40.02 3.46
C GLN A 338 11.29 38.85 2.48
N ILE A 339 12.40 38.10 2.39
CA ILE A 339 12.48 36.90 1.53
C ILE A 339 11.43 35.85 1.92
N TYR A 340 11.19 35.64 3.22
CA TYR A 340 10.11 34.75 3.67
C TYR A 340 8.71 35.26 3.29
N ALA A 341 8.47 36.57 3.31
CA ALA A 341 7.21 37.15 2.88
C ALA A 341 6.98 36.96 1.37
N ASP A 342 8.00 37.27 0.55
CA ASP A 342 7.96 37.06 -0.90
C ASP A 342 7.72 35.58 -1.25
N LEU A 343 8.43 34.67 -0.58
CA LEU A 343 8.25 33.22 -0.78
C LEU A 343 6.84 32.75 -0.45
N LYS A 344 6.19 33.36 0.55
CA LYS A 344 4.82 33.02 0.91
C LYS A 344 3.83 33.42 -0.19
N GLU A 345 4.03 34.58 -0.82
CA GLU A 345 3.22 35.02 -1.95
C GLU A 345 3.45 34.16 -3.20
N LEU A 346 4.71 33.91 -3.54
CA LEU A 346 5.07 33.03 -4.67
C LEU A 346 4.52 31.61 -4.50
N ARG A 347 4.55 31.06 -3.28
CA ARG A 347 3.92 29.76 -2.98
C ARG A 347 2.41 29.76 -3.21
N LYS A 348 1.73 30.85 -2.84
CA LYS A 348 0.29 30.97 -3.06
C LYS A 348 -0.03 30.98 -4.55
N GLU A 349 0.70 31.78 -5.32
CA GLU A 349 0.56 31.85 -6.77
C GLU A 349 0.89 30.50 -7.44
N TYR A 350 1.98 29.86 -7.03
CA TYR A 350 2.37 28.53 -7.52
C TYR A 350 1.24 27.52 -7.32
N ARG A 351 0.63 27.49 -6.14
CA ARG A 351 -0.48 26.57 -5.83
C ARG A 351 -1.72 26.84 -6.68
N GLU A 352 -2.06 28.10 -6.92
CA GLU A 352 -3.23 28.45 -7.74
C GLU A 352 -3.03 28.02 -9.21
N ARG A 353 -1.83 28.27 -9.77
CA ARG A 353 -1.49 27.85 -11.14
C ARG A 353 -1.38 26.34 -11.27
N GLU A 354 -0.71 25.68 -10.33
CA GLU A 354 -0.56 24.22 -10.31
C GLU A 354 -1.92 23.54 -10.18
N LYS A 355 -2.80 24.05 -9.32
CA LYS A 355 -4.16 23.53 -9.18
C LYS A 355 -4.93 23.60 -10.51
N GLY A 356 -4.89 24.73 -11.22
CA GLY A 356 -5.54 24.86 -12.52
C GLY A 356 -4.99 23.86 -13.56
N CYS A 357 -3.67 23.66 -13.59
CA CYS A 357 -3.03 22.68 -14.47
C CYS A 357 -3.47 21.24 -14.13
N VAL A 358 -3.42 20.87 -12.85
CA VAL A 358 -3.86 19.56 -12.35
C VAL A 358 -5.33 19.34 -12.69
N ASP A 359 -6.21 20.28 -12.38
CA ASP A 359 -7.65 20.13 -12.58
C ASP A 359 -7.96 19.89 -14.06
N ASN A 360 -7.31 20.63 -14.97
CA ASN A 360 -7.43 20.44 -16.41
C ASN A 360 -6.93 19.05 -16.87
N LEU A 361 -5.78 18.61 -16.38
CA LEU A 361 -5.21 17.30 -16.71
C LEU A 361 -6.14 16.17 -16.23
N VAL A 362 -6.54 16.21 -14.96
CA VAL A 362 -7.42 15.21 -14.36
C VAL A 362 -8.76 15.19 -15.08
N GLN A 363 -9.40 16.34 -15.31
CA GLN A 363 -10.68 16.44 -16.01
C GLN A 363 -10.61 15.95 -17.47
N GLY A 364 -9.48 16.20 -18.16
CA GLY A 364 -9.26 15.72 -19.53
C GLY A 364 -9.00 14.22 -19.64
N SER A 365 -8.60 13.56 -18.55
CA SER A 365 -8.31 12.12 -18.54
C SER A 365 -9.57 11.25 -18.48
N LYS A 366 -9.54 10.14 -19.23
CA LYS A 366 -10.63 9.14 -19.25
C LYS A 366 -10.48 8.09 -18.16
N VAL A 367 -9.23 7.80 -17.77
CA VAL A 367 -8.91 6.88 -16.68
C VAL A 367 -7.97 7.58 -15.70
N VAL A 368 -8.39 7.64 -14.44
CA VAL A 368 -7.53 8.08 -13.33
C VAL A 368 -7.17 6.86 -12.51
N LEU A 369 -5.88 6.64 -12.26
CA LEU A 369 -5.36 5.50 -11.51
C LEU A 369 -4.69 5.96 -10.23
N ALA A 370 -5.07 5.40 -9.09
CA ALA A 370 -4.51 5.80 -7.80
C ALA A 370 -4.44 4.61 -6.83
N THR A 371 -3.65 4.70 -5.77
CA THR A 371 -3.92 3.82 -4.62
C THR A 371 -5.23 4.24 -3.95
N LEU A 372 -5.90 3.33 -3.22
CA LEU A 372 -7.14 3.66 -2.52
C LEU A 372 -6.99 4.89 -1.61
N HIS A 373 -5.85 4.98 -0.89
CA HIS A 373 -5.52 6.18 -0.13
C HIS A 373 -5.30 7.39 -1.04
N GLY A 374 -4.54 7.22 -2.12
CA GLY A 374 -4.23 8.27 -3.11
C GLY A 374 -5.48 8.91 -3.73
N ALA A 375 -6.56 8.13 -3.91
CA ALA A 375 -7.84 8.58 -4.42
C ALA A 375 -8.54 9.60 -3.49
N GLY A 376 -8.21 9.64 -2.20
CA GLY A 376 -8.65 10.68 -1.26
C GLY A 376 -7.85 11.98 -1.36
N GLY A 377 -6.95 12.11 -2.32
CA GLY A 377 -6.15 13.31 -2.54
C GLY A 377 -6.98 14.48 -3.08
N PHE A 378 -6.50 15.70 -2.86
CA PHE A 378 -7.19 16.92 -3.31
C PHE A 378 -7.38 16.97 -4.83
N HIS A 379 -6.47 16.37 -5.61
CA HIS A 379 -6.54 16.32 -7.07
C HIS A 379 -7.78 15.59 -7.62
N VAL A 380 -8.40 14.70 -6.82
CA VAL A 380 -9.57 13.90 -7.21
C VAL A 380 -10.85 14.42 -6.58
N LYS A 381 -10.73 15.32 -5.59
CA LYS A 381 -11.87 15.79 -4.81
C LYS A 381 -12.84 16.58 -5.70
N GLY A 382 -14.09 16.16 -5.73
CA GLY A 382 -15.13 16.80 -6.56
C GLY A 382 -15.10 16.40 -8.04
N GLN A 383 -14.23 15.47 -8.42
CA GLN A 383 -14.28 14.85 -9.75
C GLN A 383 -15.41 13.80 -9.78
N GLU A 384 -16.05 13.67 -10.95
CA GLU A 384 -17.08 12.66 -11.20
C GLU A 384 -16.51 11.50 -12.03
N PHE A 385 -16.85 10.27 -11.64
CA PHE A 385 -16.47 9.05 -12.36
C PHE A 385 -17.69 8.15 -12.47
N ASP A 386 -17.91 7.56 -13.64
CA ASP A 386 -19.07 6.68 -13.83
C ASP A 386 -18.86 5.35 -13.09
N VAL A 387 -17.62 4.86 -13.06
CA VAL A 387 -17.24 3.57 -12.49
C VAL A 387 -15.98 3.68 -11.65
N VAL A 388 -16.02 3.10 -10.45
CA VAL A 388 -14.83 2.82 -9.63
C VAL A 388 -14.48 1.35 -9.77
N ILE A 389 -13.24 1.05 -10.11
CA ILE A 389 -12.69 -0.31 -10.17
C ILE A 389 -11.65 -0.44 -9.07
N VAL A 390 -11.69 -1.50 -8.27
CA VAL A 390 -10.66 -1.79 -7.25
C VAL A 390 -10.06 -3.15 -7.55
N ASP A 391 -8.79 -3.19 -7.93
CA ASP A 391 -8.00 -4.43 -8.03
C ASP A 391 -7.38 -4.79 -6.68
N GLU A 392 -7.17 -6.08 -6.45
CA GLU A 392 -6.77 -6.66 -5.16
C GLU A 392 -7.65 -6.19 -3.98
N ALA A 393 -8.96 -6.08 -4.20
CA ALA A 393 -9.92 -5.62 -3.19
C ALA A 393 -9.96 -6.50 -1.92
N SER A 394 -9.60 -7.79 -2.04
CA SER A 394 -9.51 -8.72 -0.91
C SER A 394 -8.27 -8.54 -0.03
N GLN A 395 -7.34 -7.65 -0.41
CA GLN A 395 -6.18 -7.28 0.41
C GLN A 395 -6.36 -5.88 1.05
N ALA A 396 -7.51 -5.24 0.84
CA ALA A 396 -7.79 -3.89 1.31
C ALA A 396 -8.72 -3.92 2.52
N LEU A 397 -8.45 -3.05 3.50
CA LEU A 397 -9.40 -2.77 4.58
C LEU A 397 -10.68 -2.19 3.98
N GLU A 398 -11.84 -2.55 4.53
CA GLU A 398 -13.10 -2.00 4.03
C GLU A 398 -13.14 -0.47 4.12
N ALA A 399 -12.68 0.11 5.24
CA ALA A 399 -12.61 1.56 5.41
C ALA A 399 -11.73 2.24 4.34
N GLN A 400 -10.72 1.54 3.83
CA GLN A 400 -9.84 2.01 2.76
C GLN A 400 -10.58 2.06 1.41
N CYS A 401 -11.40 1.06 1.11
CA CYS A 401 -12.23 1.01 -0.11
C CYS A 401 -13.28 2.14 -0.16
N TRP A 402 -13.77 2.60 0.99
CA TRP A 402 -14.70 3.73 1.06
C TRP A 402 -14.08 5.09 0.73
N VAL A 403 -12.74 5.21 0.74
CA VAL A 403 -12.05 6.46 0.39
C VAL A 403 -12.41 6.92 -1.04
N PRO A 404 -12.17 6.15 -2.12
CA PRO A 404 -12.63 6.58 -3.44
C PRO A 404 -14.16 6.71 -3.50
N LEU A 405 -14.92 5.80 -2.87
CA LEU A 405 -16.38 5.72 -3.03
C LEU A 405 -17.16 6.90 -2.43
N LEU A 406 -16.65 7.52 -1.36
CA LEU A 406 -17.32 8.64 -0.69
C LEU A 406 -16.85 10.00 -1.21
N TRP A 407 -15.61 10.09 -1.66
CA TRP A 407 -14.99 11.36 -2.05
C TRP A 407 -15.15 11.70 -3.53
N VAL A 408 -15.48 10.71 -4.35
CA VAL A 408 -15.88 10.89 -5.75
C VAL A 408 -17.33 10.51 -5.92
N LYS A 409 -18.00 11.14 -6.89
CA LYS A 409 -19.35 10.72 -7.26
C LYS A 409 -19.23 9.57 -8.24
N ALA A 410 -19.65 8.38 -7.80
CA ALA A 410 -19.73 7.17 -8.62
C ALA A 410 -21.04 6.43 -8.38
N SER A 411 -21.53 5.75 -9.42
CA SER A 411 -22.77 4.97 -9.38
C SER A 411 -22.54 3.47 -9.54
N LYS A 412 -21.31 3.05 -9.84
CA LYS A 412 -20.96 1.65 -10.10
C LYS A 412 -19.59 1.31 -9.51
N LEU A 413 -19.52 0.13 -8.90
CA LEU A 413 -18.30 -0.45 -8.34
C LEU A 413 -18.01 -1.83 -8.93
N VAL A 414 -16.79 -2.02 -9.39
CA VAL A 414 -16.25 -3.34 -9.73
C VAL A 414 -15.12 -3.67 -8.77
N LEU A 415 -15.26 -4.75 -8.01
CA LEU A 415 -14.19 -5.26 -7.15
C LEU A 415 -13.58 -6.50 -7.80
N ALA A 416 -12.27 -6.49 -7.99
CA ALA A 416 -11.51 -7.65 -8.40
C ALA A 416 -10.61 -8.10 -7.25
N GLY A 417 -10.59 -9.38 -6.97
CA GLY A 417 -9.76 -9.92 -5.91
C GLY A 417 -9.90 -11.42 -5.76
N ASP A 418 -9.29 -11.94 -4.71
CA ASP A 418 -9.44 -13.31 -4.27
C ASP A 418 -9.52 -13.35 -2.74
N HIS A 419 -10.75 -13.46 -2.23
CA HIS A 419 -11.03 -13.58 -0.80
C HIS A 419 -10.52 -14.86 -0.13
N LEU A 420 -10.00 -15.82 -0.91
CA LEU A 420 -9.38 -17.04 -0.38
C LEU A 420 -7.85 -16.94 -0.32
N GLN A 421 -7.28 -15.79 -0.70
CA GLN A 421 -5.87 -15.44 -0.47
C GLN A 421 -5.72 -14.59 0.80
N LEU A 422 -4.52 -14.05 1.02
CA LEU A 422 -4.18 -13.29 2.23
C LEU A 422 -5.12 -12.09 2.43
N PRO A 423 -5.76 -11.96 3.61
CA PRO A 423 -6.51 -10.77 3.99
C PRO A 423 -5.55 -9.60 4.31
N PRO A 424 -6.06 -8.38 4.50
CA PRO A 424 -5.26 -7.28 5.03
C PRO A 424 -4.61 -7.64 6.38
N THR A 425 -3.34 -7.28 6.56
CA THR A 425 -2.59 -7.57 7.79
C THR A 425 -3.03 -6.65 8.94
N ILE A 426 -3.47 -7.23 10.06
CA ILE A 426 -3.96 -6.50 11.24
C ILE A 426 -3.04 -6.77 12.45
N LYS A 427 -2.37 -5.73 12.97
CA LYS A 427 -1.44 -5.83 14.09
C LYS A 427 -2.14 -5.94 15.44
N SER A 428 -3.28 -5.29 15.62
CA SER A 428 -4.02 -5.28 16.88
C SER A 428 -4.47 -6.68 17.32
N LEU A 429 -4.75 -7.58 16.36
CA LEU A 429 -5.07 -8.98 16.64
C LEU A 429 -3.87 -9.77 17.19
N ASN A 430 -2.65 -9.37 16.83
CA ASN A 430 -1.41 -10.01 17.27
C ASN A 430 -0.87 -9.43 18.59
N SER A 431 -1.39 -8.28 19.03
CA SER A 431 -1.02 -7.71 20.33
C SER A 431 -1.63 -8.57 21.45
N LYS A 432 -0.82 -9.48 22.02
CA LYS A 432 -1.18 -10.23 23.24
C LYS A 432 -1.70 -9.20 24.25
N GLN A 433 -2.98 -9.30 24.62
CA GLN A 433 -3.56 -8.55 25.72
C GLN A 433 -2.64 -8.69 26.93
N THR A 434 -1.87 -7.65 27.24
CA THR A 434 -1.22 -7.54 28.53
C THR A 434 -2.34 -7.49 29.54
N LYS A 435 -2.67 -8.64 30.14
CA LYS A 435 -3.59 -8.72 31.27
C LYS A 435 -3.15 -7.66 32.27
N PRO A 436 -4.02 -6.72 32.67
CA PRO A 436 -3.68 -5.78 33.71
C PRO A 436 -3.27 -6.59 34.93
N SER A 437 -2.02 -6.42 35.35
CA SER A 437 -1.52 -6.97 36.59
C SER A 437 -2.48 -6.62 37.71
N GLN A 438 -3.13 -7.63 38.29
CA GLN A 438 -3.83 -7.51 39.56
C GLN A 438 -2.83 -7.03 40.62
N LYS A 439 -2.74 -5.71 40.82
CA LYS A 439 -2.17 -5.13 42.02
C LYS A 439 -3.08 -4.02 42.52
N ASN A 440 -3.51 -4.24 43.76
CA ASN A 440 -4.08 -3.30 44.72
C ASN A 440 -5.59 -2.99 44.57
N LYS A 441 -6.39 -3.97 45.00
CA LYS A 441 -7.54 -3.69 45.87
C LYS A 441 -7.00 -3.09 47.18
N LYS A 442 -7.13 -1.77 47.35
CA LYS A 442 -7.52 -1.08 48.59
C LYS A 442 -7.38 0.42 48.39
N ASP A 443 -8.36 1.12 48.95
CA ASP A 443 -8.41 2.57 49.22
C ASP A 443 -8.81 3.50 48.06
N ALA A 444 -10.12 3.72 47.91
CA ALA A 444 -10.70 5.06 48.00
C ALA A 444 -12.24 5.01 48.05
N LYS A 445 -12.77 5.80 48.98
CA LYS A 445 -14.15 5.88 49.43
C LYS A 445 -15.09 6.53 48.41
N VAL A 446 -16.35 6.15 48.56
CA VAL A 446 -17.59 6.82 48.14
C VAL A 446 -17.51 8.34 48.29
N SER A 447 -17.78 9.05 47.21
CA SER A 447 -18.38 10.39 47.24
C SER A 447 -19.36 10.52 46.07
N ASN A 448 -20.65 10.56 46.39
CA ASN A 448 -21.72 10.94 45.49
C ASN A 448 -21.58 12.42 45.10
N GLY A 449 -21.80 12.72 43.82
CA GLY A 449 -21.97 14.07 43.30
C GLY A 449 -22.49 13.99 41.87
N GLU A 450 -23.70 14.49 41.67
CA GLU A 450 -24.43 14.58 40.40
C GLU A 450 -23.87 15.68 39.47
N ASP A 451 -24.36 15.63 38.22
CA ASP A 451 -24.27 16.60 37.12
C ASP A 451 -23.02 16.60 36.22
N SER A 452 -23.15 15.95 35.05
CA SER A 452 -23.20 16.66 33.76
C SER A 452 -23.47 15.71 32.60
N ARG A 453 -24.34 16.17 31.69
CA ARG A 453 -24.87 15.47 30.51
C ARG A 453 -23.75 15.03 29.56
N ALA A 454 -23.60 13.73 29.36
CA ALA A 454 -22.77 13.14 28.32
C ALA A 454 -23.62 12.28 27.38
N GLU A 455 -23.34 12.44 26.09
CA GLU A 455 -23.96 11.82 24.93
C GLU A 455 -24.19 10.31 25.12
N THR A 456 -25.38 9.85 24.73
CA THR A 456 -25.77 8.44 24.74
C THR A 456 -24.77 7.61 23.90
N PRO A 457 -24.04 6.66 24.50
CA PRO A 457 -23.21 5.74 23.75
C PRO A 457 -24.12 4.76 23.04
N VAL A 458 -24.20 4.88 21.70
CA VAL A 458 -24.84 3.88 20.85
C VAL A 458 -24.07 2.57 21.07
N LYS A 459 -24.76 1.56 21.63
CA LYS A 459 -24.19 0.22 21.84
C LYS A 459 -23.83 -0.40 20.48
N PRO A 460 -22.62 -0.94 20.29
CA PRO A 460 -22.28 -1.65 19.06
C PRO A 460 -23.19 -2.86 18.91
N ALA A 461 -23.89 -2.94 17.77
CA ALA A 461 -24.71 -4.09 17.41
C ALA A 461 -23.82 -5.33 17.27
N ALA A 462 -24.34 -6.46 17.75
CA ALA A 462 -23.68 -7.76 17.78
C ALA A 462 -23.51 -8.38 16.38
N SER A 463 -22.58 -7.84 15.58
CA SER A 463 -21.97 -8.57 14.46
C SER A 463 -20.46 -8.56 14.62
N SER A 464 -19.83 -9.72 14.40
CA SER A 464 -18.41 -9.99 14.51
C SER A 464 -17.58 -9.30 13.42
N THR A 465 -17.75 -7.99 13.22
CA THR A 465 -17.03 -7.24 12.19
C THR A 465 -15.59 -7.02 12.68
N THR A 466 -14.62 -7.66 12.03
CA THR A 466 -13.19 -7.46 12.25
C THR A 466 -12.61 -6.61 11.13
N LEU A 467 -11.39 -6.05 11.32
CA LEU A 467 -10.69 -5.35 10.23
C LEU A 467 -10.24 -6.27 9.10
N GLU A 468 -10.21 -7.59 9.34
CA GLU A 468 -9.88 -8.59 8.32
C GLU A 468 -11.02 -8.78 7.31
N THR A 469 -12.27 -8.49 7.71
CA THR A 469 -13.41 -8.56 6.78
C THR A 469 -13.28 -7.47 5.73
N THR A 470 -13.07 -7.87 4.48
CA THR A 470 -12.89 -6.93 3.37
C THR A 470 -14.25 -6.48 2.82
N LEU A 471 -14.25 -5.40 2.03
CA LEU A 471 -15.45 -4.99 1.30
C LEU A 471 -15.94 -6.10 0.36
N PHE A 472 -15.02 -6.87 -0.23
CA PHE A 472 -15.34 -8.00 -1.10
C PHE A 472 -16.11 -9.08 -0.33
N ASP A 473 -15.62 -9.45 0.86
CA ASP A 473 -16.24 -10.48 1.72
C ASP A 473 -17.63 -10.08 2.16
N ARG A 474 -17.77 -8.84 2.67
CA ARG A 474 -19.06 -8.35 3.19
C ARG A 474 -20.12 -8.29 2.10
N LEU A 475 -19.77 -7.81 0.90
CA LEU A 475 -20.71 -7.73 -0.22
C LEU A 475 -21.11 -9.12 -0.73
N LEU A 476 -20.17 -10.07 -0.77
CA LEU A 476 -20.46 -11.46 -1.11
C LEU A 476 -21.38 -12.12 -0.06
N ALA A 477 -21.17 -11.86 1.23
CA ALA A 477 -22.02 -12.35 2.31
C ALA A 477 -23.44 -11.75 2.30
N LEU A 478 -23.56 -10.46 1.95
CA LEU A 478 -24.84 -9.76 1.85
C LEU A 478 -25.68 -10.23 0.67
N HIS A 479 -25.10 -10.18 -0.54
CA HIS A 479 -25.83 -10.37 -1.81
C HIS A 479 -25.71 -11.77 -2.39
N GLY A 480 -24.79 -12.58 -1.88
CA GLY A 480 -24.54 -13.94 -2.36
C GLY A 480 -23.81 -14.00 -3.70
N PRO A 481 -23.72 -15.19 -4.32
CA PRO A 481 -22.92 -15.43 -5.51
C PRO A 481 -23.47 -14.77 -6.79
N SER A 482 -24.69 -14.22 -6.75
CA SER A 482 -25.33 -13.56 -7.90
C SER A 482 -24.50 -12.39 -8.43
N ILE A 483 -23.83 -11.65 -7.52
CA ILE A 483 -22.98 -10.50 -7.86
C ILE A 483 -21.54 -10.88 -8.25
N LYS A 484 -21.19 -12.18 -8.25
CA LYS A 484 -19.82 -12.69 -8.43
C LYS A 484 -19.65 -13.48 -9.72
N ARG A 485 -18.52 -13.30 -10.42
CA ARG A 485 -18.04 -14.21 -11.46
C ARG A 485 -16.60 -14.63 -11.16
N MET A 486 -16.36 -15.94 -11.19
CA MET A 486 -15.06 -16.53 -10.91
C MET A 486 -14.35 -16.88 -12.22
N LEU A 487 -13.08 -16.51 -12.32
CA LEU A 487 -12.20 -16.95 -13.41
C LEU A 487 -11.71 -18.37 -13.10
N THR A 488 -11.74 -19.27 -14.08
CA THR A 488 -11.51 -20.70 -13.83
C THR A 488 -10.25 -21.24 -14.50
N THR A 489 -9.85 -20.73 -15.66
CA THR A 489 -8.62 -21.17 -16.33
C THR A 489 -7.40 -20.43 -15.80
N GLN A 490 -6.41 -21.17 -15.27
CA GLN A 490 -5.13 -20.64 -14.78
C GLN A 490 -3.98 -20.91 -15.76
N TYR A 491 -3.03 -19.98 -15.80
CA TYR A 491 -1.94 -19.92 -16.77
C TYR A 491 -0.55 -19.88 -16.08
N ARG A 492 -0.42 -20.39 -14.86
CA ARG A 492 0.80 -20.31 -14.05
C ARG A 492 1.35 -21.68 -13.65
N MET A 493 0.51 -22.51 -13.05
CA MET A 493 0.94 -23.72 -12.33
C MET A 493 0.82 -24.96 -13.22
N HIS A 494 1.73 -25.91 -13.04
CA HIS A 494 1.54 -27.29 -13.47
C HIS A 494 0.24 -27.86 -12.87
N GLU A 495 -0.43 -28.79 -13.56
CA GLU A 495 -1.73 -29.34 -13.13
C GLU A 495 -1.66 -29.98 -11.74
N ALA A 496 -0.62 -30.79 -11.49
CA ALA A 496 -0.35 -31.39 -10.18
C ALA A 496 -0.30 -30.34 -9.05
N ILE A 497 0.39 -29.20 -9.26
CA ILE A 497 0.49 -28.11 -8.28
C ILE A 497 -0.87 -27.45 -8.08
N MET A 498 -1.59 -27.18 -9.18
CA MET A 498 -2.91 -26.54 -9.15
C MET A 498 -3.97 -27.40 -8.44
N ARG A 499 -3.87 -28.74 -8.53
CA ARG A 499 -4.91 -29.65 -8.05
C ARG A 499 -5.21 -29.47 -6.56
N PHE A 500 -4.18 -29.33 -5.73
CA PHE A 500 -4.36 -29.13 -4.28
C PHE A 500 -5.15 -27.85 -3.94
N PRO A 501 -4.72 -26.63 -4.32
CA PRO A 501 -5.49 -25.42 -4.04
C PRO A 501 -6.86 -25.43 -4.73
N SER A 502 -6.98 -26.01 -5.94
CA SER A 502 -8.27 -26.14 -6.63
C SER A 502 -9.30 -26.90 -5.78
N ASN A 503 -8.90 -28.04 -5.22
CA ASN A 503 -9.78 -28.89 -4.42
C ASN A 503 -10.11 -28.27 -3.06
N GLU A 504 -9.10 -27.78 -2.35
CA GLU A 504 -9.25 -27.30 -0.97
C GLU A 504 -9.93 -25.93 -0.88
N LEU A 505 -9.69 -25.04 -1.85
CA LEU A 505 -10.13 -23.64 -1.77
C LEU A 505 -11.18 -23.29 -2.83
N TYR A 506 -11.10 -23.89 -4.02
CA TYR A 506 -11.84 -23.40 -5.19
C TYR A 506 -12.88 -24.40 -5.72
N GLU A 507 -13.37 -25.30 -4.87
CA GLU A 507 -14.42 -26.28 -5.19
C GLU A 507 -14.10 -27.11 -6.45
N SER A 508 -12.82 -27.41 -6.69
CA SER A 508 -12.31 -28.12 -7.88
C SER A 508 -12.61 -27.42 -9.22
N LYS A 509 -12.83 -26.09 -9.23
CA LYS A 509 -13.20 -25.34 -10.44
C LYS A 509 -12.02 -24.82 -11.26
N LEU A 510 -10.79 -24.90 -10.76
CA LEU A 510 -9.63 -24.43 -11.52
C LEU A 510 -9.22 -25.44 -12.60
N ILE A 511 -8.88 -24.91 -13.79
CA ILE A 511 -8.46 -25.67 -14.96
C ILE A 511 -7.10 -25.12 -15.39
N ALA A 512 -6.10 -26.00 -15.56
CA ALA A 512 -4.81 -25.61 -16.10
C ALA A 512 -4.91 -25.40 -17.62
N ALA A 513 -4.39 -24.29 -18.12
CA ALA A 513 -4.27 -24.10 -19.57
C ALA A 513 -3.32 -25.14 -20.18
N ASP A 514 -3.57 -25.54 -21.43
CA ASP A 514 -2.84 -26.65 -22.08
C ASP A 514 -1.33 -26.47 -22.11
N PHE A 515 -0.84 -25.23 -22.22
CA PHE A 515 0.60 -24.95 -22.28
C PHE A 515 1.29 -24.89 -20.91
N VAL A 516 0.55 -24.91 -19.79
CA VAL A 516 1.12 -24.95 -18.43
C VAL A 516 0.89 -26.28 -17.72
N LYS A 517 -0.13 -27.05 -18.13
CA LYS A 517 -0.58 -28.24 -17.38
C LYS A 517 0.53 -29.28 -17.15
N ASP A 518 1.41 -29.46 -18.14
CA ASP A 518 2.50 -30.44 -18.15
C ASP A 518 3.90 -29.79 -18.06
N ARG A 519 4.00 -28.49 -17.73
CA ARG A 519 5.28 -27.74 -17.79
C ARG A 519 6.23 -28.12 -16.65
N LEU A 520 7.42 -28.61 -16.97
CA LEU A 520 8.48 -28.96 -16.01
C LEU A 520 9.71 -28.05 -16.15
N LEU A 521 10.63 -28.12 -15.18
CA LEU A 521 11.86 -27.30 -15.18
C LEU A 521 12.84 -27.72 -16.28
N LYS A 522 12.87 -29.00 -16.66
CA LYS A 522 13.67 -29.48 -17.79
C LYS A 522 13.22 -28.95 -19.16
N ASP A 523 11.97 -28.48 -19.26
CA ASP A 523 11.36 -27.99 -20.50
C ASP A 523 11.42 -26.46 -20.62
N MET A 524 12.31 -25.83 -19.84
CA MET A 524 12.52 -24.38 -19.88
C MET A 524 13.05 -23.93 -21.26
N PRO A 525 12.84 -22.66 -21.65
CA PRO A 525 13.28 -22.15 -22.95
C PRO A 525 14.82 -21.99 -23.08
N TYR A 526 15.57 -22.47 -22.09
CA TYR A 526 17.02 -22.49 -22.02
C TYR A 526 17.48 -23.87 -21.53
N GLU A 527 18.75 -24.17 -21.71
CA GLU A 527 19.33 -25.49 -21.39
C GLU A 527 19.23 -25.78 -19.88
N VAL A 528 18.51 -26.85 -19.55
CA VAL A 528 18.39 -27.42 -18.19
C VAL A 528 18.60 -28.93 -18.29
N GLU A 529 19.47 -29.46 -17.44
CA GLU A 529 19.76 -30.89 -17.36
C GLU A 529 18.56 -31.66 -16.81
N ASP A 530 18.28 -32.82 -17.42
CA ASP A 530 17.17 -33.69 -17.05
C ASP A 530 17.53 -34.55 -15.83
N THR A 531 17.25 -34.02 -14.64
CA THR A 531 17.54 -34.61 -13.32
C THR A 531 16.26 -34.89 -12.52
N ASP A 532 16.34 -35.67 -11.43
CA ASP A 532 15.20 -35.92 -10.56
C ASP A 532 14.59 -34.62 -10.01
N ASP A 533 15.43 -33.63 -9.66
CA ASP A 533 15.00 -32.31 -9.16
C ASP A 533 14.28 -31.46 -10.24
N THR A 534 14.41 -31.78 -11.52
CA THR A 534 13.83 -31.01 -12.65
C THR A 534 12.66 -31.71 -13.36
N ARG A 535 12.47 -33.01 -13.09
CA ARG A 535 11.36 -33.84 -13.61
C ARG A 535 10.12 -33.79 -12.74
N GLU A 536 10.29 -33.57 -11.45
CA GLU A 536 9.18 -33.60 -10.50
C GLU A 536 8.61 -32.19 -10.27
N PRO A 537 7.31 -31.94 -10.52
CA PRO A 537 6.71 -30.63 -10.31
C PRO A 537 6.45 -30.32 -8.82
N ILE A 538 6.45 -31.34 -7.95
CA ILE A 538 6.24 -31.19 -6.49
C ILE A 538 7.13 -32.19 -5.76
N VAL A 539 7.93 -31.67 -4.83
CA VAL A 539 8.72 -32.47 -3.90
C VAL A 539 8.40 -32.00 -2.47
N PHE A 540 8.12 -32.94 -1.57
CA PHE A 540 7.93 -32.67 -0.15
C PHE A 540 9.06 -33.33 0.65
N PHE A 541 9.95 -32.52 1.23
CA PHE A 541 11.00 -33.01 2.12
C PHE A 541 10.47 -33.03 3.55
N ASP A 542 10.17 -34.23 4.06
CA ASP A 542 9.79 -34.40 5.46
C ASP A 542 11.04 -34.33 6.35
N THR A 543 11.10 -33.32 7.23
CA THR A 543 12.18 -33.12 8.20
C THR A 543 11.86 -33.74 9.57
N GLN A 544 10.69 -34.37 9.73
CA GLN A 544 10.29 -35.02 10.97
C GLN A 544 11.26 -36.16 11.32
N GLY A 545 11.82 -36.11 12.53
CA GLY A 545 12.75 -37.12 13.04
C GLY A 545 14.24 -36.85 12.78
N GLY A 546 14.60 -35.74 12.11
CA GLY A 546 15.97 -35.23 12.05
C GLY A 546 16.26 -34.14 13.10
N ASP A 547 17.53 -33.69 13.19
CA ASP A 547 17.97 -32.58 14.06
C ASP A 547 17.62 -31.19 13.47
N PHE A 548 16.35 -30.96 13.15
CA PHE A 548 15.83 -29.72 12.55
C PHE A 548 15.09 -28.87 13.58
N ALA A 549 15.79 -28.43 14.64
CA ALA A 549 15.17 -27.68 15.72
C ALA A 549 14.85 -26.22 15.33
N GLU A 550 13.62 -25.79 15.63
CA GLU A 550 13.24 -24.38 15.58
C GLU A 550 13.95 -23.58 16.68
N LYS A 551 14.46 -22.41 16.33
CA LYS A 551 15.01 -21.40 17.24
C LYS A 551 14.12 -20.16 17.24
N THR A 552 13.99 -19.52 18.40
CA THR A 552 13.36 -18.20 18.55
C THR A 552 14.44 -17.13 18.77
N GLU A 553 14.18 -15.90 18.32
CA GLU A 553 15.13 -14.77 18.50
C GLU A 553 15.53 -14.55 19.98
N GLU A 554 14.69 -14.97 20.94
CA GLU A 554 14.99 -14.87 22.38
C GLU A 554 16.18 -15.73 22.84
N GLU A 555 16.48 -16.83 22.15
CA GLU A 555 17.57 -17.73 22.54
C GLU A 555 18.96 -17.18 22.17
N GLU A 556 19.06 -16.38 21.09
CA GLU A 556 20.30 -15.70 20.72
C GLU A 556 20.63 -14.52 21.66
N ILE A 557 19.61 -13.77 22.09
CA ILE A 557 19.78 -12.56 22.92
C ILE A 557 20.32 -12.89 24.32
N LYS A 558 20.14 -14.12 24.82
CA LYS A 558 20.71 -14.55 26.11
C LYS A 558 22.25 -14.52 26.16
N LYS A 559 22.95 -14.45 25.02
CA LYS A 559 24.40 -14.31 24.96
C LYS A 559 24.90 -12.86 24.86
N GLY A 560 24.04 -11.85 24.76
CA GLY A 560 24.47 -10.46 24.54
C GLY A 560 23.44 -9.38 24.87
N GLY A 561 23.13 -9.20 26.16
CA GLY A 561 22.43 -8.01 26.69
C GLY A 561 20.91 -7.99 26.47
N LYS A 562 20.17 -7.40 27.43
CA LYS A 562 18.70 -7.26 27.41
C LYS A 562 18.22 -6.37 26.26
N GLY A 563 18.13 -6.93 25.04
CA GLY A 563 17.29 -6.39 23.96
C GLY A 563 15.89 -7.01 24.05
N MET A 564 14.85 -6.18 24.06
CA MET A 564 13.47 -6.65 23.98
C MET A 564 13.14 -7.07 22.54
N SER A 565 12.45 -8.20 22.42
CA SER A 565 12.16 -8.97 21.19
C SER A 565 11.52 -8.16 20.05
N LEU A 566 12.02 -8.38 18.83
CA LEU A 566 11.42 -8.01 17.55
C LEU A 566 10.36 -9.06 17.13
N GLY A 567 9.35 -9.26 17.97
CA GLY A 567 8.25 -10.19 17.70
C GLY A 567 8.63 -11.68 17.76
N ASP A 568 7.62 -12.53 17.98
CA ASP A 568 7.78 -14.00 18.08
C ASP A 568 8.10 -14.63 16.70
N SER A 569 9.21 -14.25 16.06
CA SER A 569 9.67 -14.83 14.80
C SER A 569 10.58 -16.03 15.03
N LYS A 570 10.51 -17.03 14.14
CA LYS A 570 11.19 -18.31 14.26
C LYS A 570 12.17 -18.54 13.11
N SER A 571 13.18 -19.37 13.36
CA SER A 571 14.12 -19.83 12.34
C SER A 571 14.50 -21.30 12.54
N ASN A 572 14.95 -21.96 11.49
CA ASN A 572 15.45 -23.32 11.47
C ASN A 572 16.65 -23.37 10.50
N GLU A 573 17.86 -23.42 11.05
CA GLU A 573 19.10 -23.41 10.28
C GLU A 573 19.28 -24.68 9.43
N ALA A 574 18.81 -25.82 9.93
CA ALA A 574 18.92 -27.08 9.21
C ALA A 574 17.99 -27.09 7.99
N GLU A 575 16.77 -26.56 8.12
CA GLU A 575 15.87 -26.37 6.97
C GLU A 575 16.47 -25.40 5.95
N ALA A 576 17.08 -24.31 6.42
CA ALA A 576 17.77 -23.37 5.53
C ALA A 576 18.91 -24.04 4.75
N ALA A 577 19.71 -24.89 5.39
CA ALA A 577 20.76 -25.65 4.73
C ALA A 577 20.21 -26.64 3.68
N LEU A 578 19.10 -27.32 3.99
CA LEU A 578 18.41 -28.23 3.07
C LEU A 578 17.88 -27.48 1.84
N VAL A 579 17.23 -26.34 2.04
CA VAL A 579 16.76 -25.47 0.95
C VAL A 579 17.94 -24.99 0.10
N THR A 580 19.02 -24.56 0.73
CA THR A 580 20.25 -24.11 0.04
C THR A 580 20.83 -25.23 -0.82
N MET A 581 20.87 -26.46 -0.31
CA MET A 581 21.33 -27.61 -1.08
C MET A 581 20.45 -27.84 -2.32
N HIS A 582 19.13 -27.85 -2.18
CA HIS A 582 18.22 -28.08 -3.30
C HIS A 582 18.28 -26.95 -4.34
N VAL A 583 18.31 -25.69 -3.91
CA VAL A 583 18.49 -24.53 -4.81
C VAL A 583 19.81 -24.63 -5.57
N ASN A 584 20.90 -25.05 -4.92
CA ASN A 584 22.18 -25.26 -5.59
C ASN A 584 22.15 -26.42 -6.60
N ASN A 585 21.38 -27.48 -6.35
CA ASN A 585 21.19 -28.56 -7.31
C ASN A 585 20.46 -28.08 -8.56
N LEU A 586 19.37 -27.32 -8.39
CA LEU A 586 18.64 -26.71 -9.50
C LEU A 586 19.53 -25.75 -10.31
N ALA A 587 20.32 -24.93 -9.63
CA ALA A 587 21.26 -24.02 -10.29
C ALA A 587 22.35 -24.76 -11.07
N LYS A 588 22.90 -25.85 -10.52
CA LYS A 588 23.88 -26.72 -11.21
C LYS A 588 23.27 -27.41 -12.42
N ALA A 589 22.00 -27.79 -12.35
CA ALA A 589 21.25 -28.35 -13.47
C ALA A 589 20.90 -27.28 -14.54
N GLY A 590 21.25 -26.01 -14.35
CA GLY A 590 21.06 -24.95 -15.36
C GLY A 590 19.85 -24.05 -15.12
N VAL A 591 19.07 -24.24 -14.05
CA VAL A 591 17.97 -23.32 -13.70
C VAL A 591 18.55 -21.98 -13.26
N LYS A 592 18.10 -20.89 -13.88
CA LYS A 592 18.60 -19.55 -13.54
C LYS A 592 18.10 -19.13 -12.16
N ALA A 593 18.96 -18.47 -11.40
CA ALA A 593 18.62 -17.96 -10.08
C ALA A 593 17.43 -16.98 -10.09
N GLU A 594 17.25 -16.21 -11.17
CA GLU A 594 16.11 -15.30 -11.34
C GLU A 594 14.75 -16.00 -11.49
N ASP A 595 14.76 -17.28 -11.85
CA ASP A 595 13.56 -18.12 -11.99
C ASP A 595 13.27 -18.94 -10.72
N ILE A 596 14.08 -18.79 -9.65
CA ILE A 596 13.94 -19.47 -8.36
C ILE A 596 13.54 -18.46 -7.29
N ALA A 597 12.53 -18.80 -6.49
CA ALA A 597 12.11 -18.01 -5.34
C ALA A 597 12.03 -18.89 -4.10
N VAL A 598 12.67 -18.48 -3.01
CA VAL A 598 12.52 -19.10 -1.69
C VAL A 598 11.54 -18.28 -0.86
N VAL A 599 10.55 -18.96 -0.28
CA VAL A 599 9.47 -18.32 0.50
C VAL A 599 9.38 -18.97 1.88
N THR A 600 9.24 -18.16 2.92
CA THR A 600 9.06 -18.62 4.31
C THR A 600 8.11 -17.68 5.06
N PRO A 601 7.27 -18.20 5.98
CA PRO A 601 6.35 -17.36 6.75
C PRO A 601 7.03 -16.50 7.83
N TYR A 602 8.30 -16.77 8.16
CA TYR A 602 8.99 -16.11 9.28
C TYR A 602 10.13 -15.18 8.83
N ASN A 603 10.05 -13.92 9.25
CA ASN A 603 11.10 -12.92 9.00
C ASN A 603 12.48 -13.32 9.57
N ALA A 604 12.52 -13.99 10.73
CA ALA A 604 13.78 -14.49 11.29
C ALA A 604 14.42 -15.56 10.41
N GLN A 605 13.63 -16.41 9.74
CA GLN A 605 14.15 -17.39 8.79
C GLN A 605 14.80 -16.74 7.58
N VAL A 606 14.23 -15.65 7.06
CA VAL A 606 14.84 -14.86 5.96
C VAL A 606 16.19 -14.27 6.36
N ARG A 607 16.33 -13.84 7.63
CA ARG A 607 17.56 -13.22 8.16
C ARG A 607 18.64 -14.23 8.58
N GLY A 608 18.35 -15.53 8.55
CA GLY A 608 19.30 -16.55 9.00
C GLY A 608 20.58 -16.57 8.17
N THR A 609 21.72 -16.83 8.80
CA THR A 609 23.06 -16.80 8.16
C THR A 609 23.19 -17.75 6.97
N ALA A 610 22.51 -18.90 6.99
CA ALA A 610 22.51 -19.87 5.88
C ALA A 610 21.71 -19.40 4.65
N MET A 611 20.87 -18.36 4.80
CA MET A 611 19.98 -17.84 3.76
C MET A 611 20.58 -16.63 3.03
N HIS A 612 21.70 -16.05 3.53
CA HIS A 612 22.32 -14.83 2.99
C HIS A 612 22.79 -14.94 1.53
N ASP A 613 23.05 -16.16 1.04
CA ASP A 613 23.54 -16.42 -0.32
C ASP A 613 22.39 -16.67 -1.34
N ILE A 614 21.13 -16.55 -0.92
CA ILE A 614 19.95 -16.84 -1.75
C ILE A 614 19.14 -15.57 -2.03
N VAL A 615 18.65 -15.42 -3.26
CA VAL A 615 17.73 -14.34 -3.65
C VAL A 615 16.31 -14.67 -3.16
N PHE A 616 15.72 -13.78 -2.35
CA PHE A 616 14.33 -13.90 -1.85
C PHE A 616 13.35 -13.09 -2.70
N ALA A 617 12.11 -13.59 -2.80
CA ALA A 617 10.99 -12.93 -3.48
C ALA A 617 10.07 -12.18 -2.52
#